data_AF-A0A1G1JM49-F1
#
_entry.id   AF-A0A1G1JM49-F1
#
_cell.length_a   1.000
_cell.length_b   1.000
_cell.length_c   1.000
_cell.angle_alpha   90.00
_cell.angle_beta   90.00
_cell.angle_gamma   90.00
#
_symmetry.space_group_name_H-M   'P 1'
#
loop_
_entity.id
_entity.type
_entity.pdbx_description
1 polymer ?
#
loop_
_entity_poly.entity_id
_entity_poly.type
_entity_poly.pdbx_seq_one_letter_code
_entity_poly.pdbx_strand_id
1 'polypeptide(L)' 'MPAFYYTGRVLQGTGLVAMPSAIWAGQIYHNEAAAITVFAGSLVVFYLGYVLVRIAQKR' A
#
# COMPACT_ATOMS: atom_id res chain seq x y z
N MET A 1 -17.94 -11.04 -7.64
CA MET A 1 -16.97 -11.88 -6.88
C MET A 1 -16.54 -11.13 -5.62
N PRO A 2 -17.20 -11.37 -4.47
CA PRO A 2 -16.97 -10.59 -3.25
C PRO A 2 -15.51 -10.65 -2.76
N ALA A 3 -14.83 -11.77 -2.96
CA ALA A 3 -13.43 -11.96 -2.56
C ALA A 3 -12.49 -10.87 -3.12
N PHE A 4 -12.54 -10.55 -4.42
CA PHE A 4 -11.68 -9.53 -5.01
C PHE A 4 -11.87 -8.13 -4.43
N TYR A 5 -13.12 -7.80 -4.07
CA TYR A 5 -13.43 -6.52 -3.43
C TYR A 5 -12.81 -6.44 -2.03
N TYR A 6 -13.02 -7.47 -1.19
CA TYR A 6 -12.46 -7.50 0.16
C TYR A 6 -10.94 -7.57 0.15
N THR A 7 -10.34 -8.41 -0.70
CA THR A 7 -8.88 -8.47 -0.88
C THR A 7 -8.33 -7.11 -1.30
N GLY A 8 -8.96 -6.43 -2.26
CA GLY A 8 -8.53 -5.10 -2.68
C GLY A 8 -8.59 -4.06 -1.56
N ARG A 9 -9.64 -4.08 -0.72
CA ARG A 9 -9.76 -3.20 0.45
C ARG A 9 -8.72 -3.49 1.52
N VAL A 10 -8.41 -4.76 1.77
CA VAL A 10 -7.34 -5.15 2.69
C VAL A 10 -6.00 -4.61 2.20
N LEU A 11 -5.67 -4.79 0.92
CA LEU A 11 -4.42 -4.27 0.35
C LEU A 11 -4.32 -2.74 0.43
N GLN A 12 -5.42 -2.01 0.17
CA GLN A 12 -5.46 -0.56 0.38
C GLN A 12 -5.18 -0.18 1.84
N GLY A 13 -5.83 -0.87 2.79
CA GLY A 13 -5.60 -0.65 4.21
C GLY A 13 -4.15 -0.92 4.62
N THR A 14 -3.60 -2.05 4.19
CA THR A 14 -2.20 -2.43 4.44
C THR A 14 -1.22 -1.39 3.87
N GLY A 15 -1.44 -0.94 2.63
CA GLY A 15 -0.61 0.10 2.01
C GLY A 15 -0.64 1.40 2.82
N LEU A 16 -1.83 1.89 3.19
CA LEU A 16 -1.97 3.12 3.99
C LEU A 16 -1.30 3.01 5.37
N VAL A 17 -1.48 1.87 6.05
CA VAL A 17 -0.88 1.65 7.38
C VAL A 17 0.65 1.51 7.30
N ALA A 18 1.18 1.02 6.18
CA ALA A 18 2.62 0.88 5.99
C ALA A 18 3.33 2.22 5.67
N MET A 19 2.65 3.20 5.06
CA MET A 19 3.28 4.47 4.64
C MET A 19 4.02 5.22 5.78
N PRO A 20 3.48 5.38 7.01
CA PRO A 20 4.17 6.08 8.09
C PRO A 20 5.51 5.45 8.49
N SER A 21 5.71 4.15 8.24
CA SER A 21 6.99 3.49 8.57
C SER A 21 8.17 4.03 7.73
N ALA A 22 7.90 4.66 6.59
CA ALA A 22 8.92 5.39 5.82
C ALA A 22 9.50 6.59 6.59
N ILE A 23 8.68 7.28 7.40
CA ILE A 23 9.14 8.37 8.26
C ILE A 23 10.12 7.84 9.30
N TRP A 24 9.83 6.69 9.88
CA TRP A 24 10.73 6.04 10.84
C TRP A 24 12.09 5.69 10.18
N ALA A 25 12.06 5.10 8.98
CA ALA A 25 13.27 4.79 8.22
C ALA A 25 14.11 6.05 7.89
N GLY A 26 13.45 7.14 7.47
CA GLY A 26 14.14 8.36 7.07
C GLY A 26 14.61 9.21 8.25
N GLN A 27 13.78 9.37 9.28
CA GLN A 27 14.05 10.31 10.39
C GLN A 27 14.85 9.66 11.52
N ILE A 28 14.56 8.41 11.88
CA ILE A 28 15.18 7.76 13.05
C ILE A 28 16.46 7.02 12.65
N TYR A 29 16.45 6.34 11.50
CA TYR A 29 17.62 5.60 11.02
C TYR A 29 18.46 6.40 10.02
N HIS A 30 18.08 7.64 9.70
CA HIS A 30 18.75 8.48 8.68
C HIS A 30 18.98 7.75 7.35
N ASN A 31 18.06 6.85 6.99
CA ASN A 31 18.18 5.99 5.83
C ASN A 31 17.12 6.36 4.78
N GLU A 32 17.47 7.34 3.95
CA GLU A 32 16.60 7.87 2.89
C GLU A 32 16.23 6.81 1.85
N ALA A 33 17.20 5.95 1.47
CA ALA A 33 16.96 4.89 0.50
C ALA A 33 15.90 3.89 1.01
N ALA A 34 15.99 3.51 2.29
CA ALA A 34 14.98 2.66 2.92
C ALA A 34 13.63 3.38 3.02
N ALA A 35 13.60 4.66 3.40
CA ALA A 35 12.38 5.46 3.47
C ALA A 35 11.64 5.50 2.12
N ILE A 36 12.37 5.78 1.04
CA ILE A 36 11.83 5.81 -0.33
C ILE A 36 11.30 4.42 -0.72
N THR A 37 12.06 3.36 -0.43
CA THR A 37 11.67 1.98 -0.77
C THR A 37 10.37 1.59 -0.06
N VAL A 38 10.25 1.91 1.23
CA VAL A 38 9.05 1.62 2.04
C VAL A 38 7.86 2.44 1.55
N PHE A 39 8.05 3.72 1.25
CA PHE A 39 6.98 4.58 0.74
C PHE A 39 6.51 4.15 -0.66
N ALA A 40 7.43 3.90 -1.58
CA ALA A 40 7.11 3.42 -2.93
C ALA A 40 6.45 2.03 -2.89
N GLY A 41 6.96 1.11 -2.06
CA GLY A 41 6.38 -0.21 -1.88
C GLY A 41 4.95 -0.16 -1.35
N SER A 42 4.68 0.68 -0.34
CA SER A 42 3.34 0.86 0.21
C SER A 42 2.36 1.50 -0.79
N LEU A 43 2.82 2.42 -1.64
CA LEU A 43 2.04 2.95 -2.76
C LEU A 43 1.68 1.87 -3.78
N VAL A 44 2.62 0.98 -4.12
CA VAL A 44 2.36 -0.14 -5.05
C VAL A 44 1.29 -1.07 -4.47
N VAL A 45 1.41 -1.43 -3.19
CA VAL A 45 0.41 -2.28 -2.50
C VAL A 45 -0.98 -1.63 -2.51
N PHE A 46 -1.05 -0.33 -2.21
CA PHE A 46 -2.30 0.42 -2.27
C PHE A 46 -2.91 0.42 -3.68
N TYR A 47 -2.07 0.66 -4.69
CA TYR A 47 -2.49 0.71 -6.09
C TYR A 47 -3.00 -0.64 -6.59
N LEU A 48 -2.32 -1.75 -6.25
CA LEU A 48 -2.81 -3.10 -6.55
C LEU A 48 -4.18 -3.35 -5.92
N GLY A 49 -4.36 -2.94 -4.66
CA GLY A 49 -5.67 -2.98 -4.00
C GLY A 49 -6.75 -2.18 -4.74
N TYR A 50 -6.42 -0.96 -5.18
CA TYR A 50 -7.29 -0.14 -6.04
C TYR A 50 -7.68 -0.83 -7.34
N VAL A 51 -6.72 -1.40 -8.07
CA VAL A 51 -7.00 -2.14 -9.31
C VAL A 51 -7.95 -3.31 -9.06
N LEU A 52 -7.74 -4.10 -7.99
CA LEU A 52 -8.62 -5.21 -7.64
C LEU A 52 -10.05 -4.76 -7.33
N VAL A 53 -10.22 -3.68 -6.56
CA VAL A 53 -11.54 -3.10 -6.28
C VAL A 53 -12.22 -2.66 -7.57
N ARG A 54 -11.49 -2.01 -8.49
CA ARG A 54 -12.04 -1.55 -9.78
C ARG A 54 -12.45 -2.70 -10.70
N ILE A 55 -11.67 -3.79 -10.73
CA ILE A 55 -12.03 -5.01 -11.48
C ILE A 55 -13.29 -5.65 -10.87
N ALA A 56 -13.38 -5.72 -9.54
CA ALA A 56 -14.53 -6.28 -8.84
C ALA A 56 -15.83 -5.49 -9.06
N GLN A 57 -15.75 -4.18 -9.26
CA GLN A 57 -16.89 -3.28 -9.51
C GLN A 57 -17.38 -3.28 -10.96
N LYS A 58 -16.54 -3.67 -11.92
CA LYS A 58 -16.88 -3.67 -13.36
C LYS A 58 -17.59 -4.95 -13.83
N ARG A 59 -17.73 -5.95 -12.96
CA ARG A 59 -18.42 -7.24 -13.24
C ARG A 59 -19.69 -7.33 -12.40
#